data_AF-A0A3D2IJ83-F1
#
_entry.id   AF-A0A3D2IJ83-F1
#
_cell.length_a   1.000
_cell.length_b   1.000
_cell.length_c   1.000
_cell.angle_alpha   90.00
_cell.angle_beta   90.00
_cell.angle_gamma   90.00
#
_symmetry.space_group_name_H-M   'P 1'
#
loop_
_entity.id
_entity.type
_entity.pdbx_description
1 polymer ?
#
loop_
_entity_poly.entity_id
_entity_poly.type
_entity_poly.pdbx_seq_one_letter_code
_entity_poly.pdbx_strand_id
1 'polypeptide(L)' 'ELDIPTIGIGAGAGCDGQVLVLHDMLGLNKGFNPRFLRRYADLHSTMTDAVQQYISDVKSKDFPNKEEQYGGS' A
#
# COMPACT_ATOMS: atom_id res chain seq x y z
N GLU A 1 -1.67 -3.66 -37.40
CA GLU A 1 -2.00 -2.65 -36.36
C GLU A 1 -3.45 -2.87 -35.95
N LEU A 2 -3.82 -2.59 -34.70
CA LEU A 2 -5.17 -2.84 -34.18
C LEU A 2 -5.88 -1.49 -34.00
N ASP A 3 -7.16 -1.40 -34.39
CA ASP A 3 -7.94 -0.18 -34.23
C ASP A 3 -8.47 0.03 -32.79
N ILE A 4 -8.45 -1.03 -31.97
CA ILE A 4 -8.89 -0.98 -30.58
C ILE A 4 -7.74 -0.58 -29.64
N PRO A 5 -8.00 0.16 -28.55
CA PRO A 5 -6.98 0.47 -27.54
C PRO A 5 -6.40 -0.78 -26.88
N THR A 6 -5.10 -0.75 -26.63
CA THR A 6 -4.34 -1.81 -25.95
C THR A 6 -3.88 -1.35 -24.56
N ILE A 7 -4.00 -2.24 -23.56
CA ILE A 7 -3.54 -1.97 -22.18
C ILE A 7 -2.43 -2.96 -21.83
N GLY A 8 -1.23 -2.44 -21.53
CA GLY A 8 -0.05 -3.23 -21.24
C GLY A 8 0.25 -3.38 -19.74
N ILE A 9 0.78 -4.55 -19.35
CA ILE A 9 1.50 -4.75 -18.08
C ILE A 9 2.85 -5.39 -18.41
N GLY A 10 3.94 -4.63 -18.27
CA GLY A 10 5.27 -5.09 -18.67
C GLY A 10 5.47 -5.26 -20.19
N ALA A 11 4.57 -4.71 -21.01
CA ALA A 11 4.65 -4.72 -22.48
C ALA A 11 5.46 -3.54 -23.07
N GLY A 12 6.04 -2.68 -22.21
CA GLY A 12 6.70 -1.44 -22.62
C GLY A 12 5.70 -0.32 -22.95
N ALA A 13 6.23 0.82 -23.43
CA ALA A 13 5.45 2.03 -23.68
C ALA A 13 4.68 2.05 -25.02
N GLY A 14 4.71 0.94 -25.77
CA GLY A 14 4.02 0.83 -27.07
C GLY A 14 2.53 0.51 -26.99
N CYS A 15 1.95 0.44 -25.79
CA CYS A 15 0.51 0.28 -25.58
C CYS A 15 -0.14 1.63 -25.29
N ASP A 16 -1.42 1.78 -25.62
CA ASP A 16 -2.21 3.01 -25.44
C ASP A 16 -2.46 3.36 -23.97
N GLY A 17 -2.42 2.35 -23.11
CA GLY A 17 -2.48 2.50 -21.66
C GLY A 17 -1.65 1.46 -20.93
N GLN A 18 -1.53 1.65 -19.62
CA GLN A 18 -0.76 0.75 -18.75
C GLN A 18 -1.60 0.36 -17.55
N VAL A 19 -1.39 -0.85 -17.06
CA VAL A 19 -2.02 -1.36 -15.85
C VAL A 19 -0.97 -1.96 -14.92
N LEU A 20 -1.13 -1.72 -13.62
CA LEU A 20 -0.39 -2.38 -12.55
C LEU A 20 -1.40 -2.88 -11.51
N VAL A 21 -1.03 -3.94 -10.79
CA VAL A 21 -1.79 -4.37 -9.62
C VAL A 21 -1.53 -3.37 -8.49
N LEU A 22 -2.59 -2.81 -7.93
CA LEU A 22 -2.54 -1.77 -6.89
C LEU A 22 -1.63 -2.17 -5.71
N HIS A 23 -1.77 -3.42 -5.23
CA HIS A 23 -1.01 -3.92 -4.09
C HIS A 23 0.49 -3.97 -4.35
N ASP A 24 0.89 -4.35 -5.56
CA ASP A 24 2.30 -4.40 -5.96
C ASP A 24 2.86 -3.00 -6.15
N MET A 25 2.07 -2.13 -6.81
CA MET A 25 2.41 -0.72 -7.04
C MET A 25 2.62 0.03 -5.71
N LEU A 26 1.82 -0.26 -4.69
CA LEU A 26 1.92 0.35 -3.36
C LEU A 26 2.86 -0.39 -2.40
N GLY A 27 3.53 -1.47 -2.85
CA GLY A 27 4.51 -2.18 -2.05
C GLY A 27 3.93 -2.95 -0.86
N LEU A 28 2.69 -3.43 -0.94
CA LEU A 28 2.09 -4.28 0.10
C LEU A 28 2.71 -5.68 0.12
N ASN A 29 3.10 -6.21 -1.04
CA ASN A 29 3.75 -7.50 -1.16
C ASN A 29 5.26 -7.33 -1.44
N LYS A 30 6.11 -7.81 -0.52
CA LYS A 30 7.57 -7.76 -0.66
C LYS A 30 8.16 -8.94 -1.46
N GLY A 31 7.43 -10.04 -1.58
CA GLY A 31 7.92 -11.25 -2.26
C GLY A 31 7.82 -11.18 -3.79
N PHE A 32 6.92 -10.34 -4.32
CA PHE A 32 6.73 -10.17 -5.76
C PHE A 32 7.48 -8.93 -6.27
N ASN A 33 8.47 -9.15 -7.14
CA ASN A 33 9.32 -8.07 -7.67
C ASN A 33 9.67 -8.27 -9.16
N PRO A 34 8.68 -8.30 -10.06
CA PRO A 34 8.96 -8.43 -11.49
C PRO A 34 9.64 -7.17 -12.03
N ARG A 35 10.48 -7.33 -13.06
CA ARG A 35 11.29 -6.23 -13.63
C ARG A 35 10.48 -5.02 -14.12
N PHE A 36 9.22 -5.22 -14.50
CA PHE A 36 8.34 -4.16 -15.00
C PHE A 36 7.67 -3.34 -13.89
N LEU A 37 7.72 -3.81 -12.63
CA LEU A 37 7.03 -3.16 -11.53
C LEU A 37 7.84 -1.97 -11.02
N ARG A 38 7.20 -0.80 -11.01
CA ARG A 38 7.63 0.35 -10.21
C ARG A 38 6.77 0.41 -8.95
N ARG A 39 7.43 0.41 -7.78
CA ARG A 39 6.77 0.72 -6.51
C ARG A 39 6.73 2.22 -6.30
N TYR A 40 5.58 2.73 -5.90
CA TYR A 40 5.35 4.14 -5.57
C TYR A 40 5.25 4.38 -4.07
N ALA A 41 5.12 3.31 -3.28
CA ALA A 41 5.15 3.33 -1.82
C ALA A 41 5.71 2.01 -1.26
N ASP A 42 6.07 2.02 0.02
CA ASP A 42 6.36 0.82 0.82
C ASP A 42 5.31 0.70 1.94
N LEU A 43 4.06 0.42 1.54
CA LEU A 43 2.97 0.29 2.51
C LEU A 43 3.15 -0.89 3.45
N HIS A 44 3.89 -1.93 3.06
CA HIS A 44 4.22 -3.00 3.98
C HIS A 44 4.94 -2.45 5.22
N SER A 45 6.00 -1.66 5.03
CA SER A 45 6.75 -1.09 6.17
C SER A 45 5.88 -0.09 6.93
N THR A 46 5.20 0.84 6.24
CA THR A 46 4.30 1.80 6.89
C THR A 46 3.21 1.14 7.74
N MET A 47 2.58 0.08 7.24
CA MET A 47 1.57 -0.66 8.00
C MET A 47 2.18 -1.44 9.16
N THR A 48 3.37 -2.01 8.97
CA THR A 48 4.07 -2.73 10.05
C THR A 48 4.37 -1.78 11.20
N ASP A 49 4.90 -0.59 10.89
CA ASP A 49 5.25 0.42 11.89
C ASP A 49 4.00 0.95 12.60
N ALA A 50 2.92 1.24 11.86
CA ALA A 50 1.66 1.68 12.43
C ALA A 50 1.05 0.64 13.39
N VAL A 51 1.09 -0.64 13.03
CA VAL A 51 0.60 -1.72 13.91
C VAL A 51 1.48 -1.86 15.16
N GLN A 52 2.81 -1.74 15.03
CA GLN A 52 3.71 -1.76 16.17
C GLN A 52 3.48 -0.58 17.12
N GLN A 53 3.27 0.62 16.58
CA GLN A 53 2.95 1.81 17.36
C GLN A 53 1.64 1.61 18.13
N TYR A 54 0.58 1.17 17.45
CA TYR A 54 -0.69 0.84 18.09
C TYR A 54 -0.54 -0.17 19.24
N ILE A 55 0.26 -1.23 19.03
CA ILE A 55 0.55 -2.21 20.09
C ILE A 55 1.27 -1.56 21.28
N SER A 56 2.21 -0.64 21.02
CA SER A 56 2.91 0.12 22.06
C SER A 56 1.94 0.99 22.86
N ASP A 57 1.06 1.71 22.18
CA ASP A 57 0.12 2.66 22.79
C ASP A 57 -0.92 1.91 23.65
N VAL A 58 -1.40 0.75 23.19
CA VAL A 58 -2.28 -0.13 23.99
C VAL A 58 -1.56 -0.67 25.22
N LYS A 59 -0.31 -1.15 25.08
CA LYS A 59 0.46 -1.72 26.20
C LYS A 59 0.80 -0.68 27.26
N SER A 60 1.09 0.55 26.83
CA SER A 60 1.37 1.68 27.72
C SER A 60 0.11 2.32 28.29
N LYS A 61 -1.08 1.91 27.82
CA LYS A 61 -2.38 2.54 28.11
C LYS A 61 -2.45 4.00 27.67
N ASP A 62 -1.64 4.38 26.69
CA ASP A 62 -1.73 5.67 26.01
C ASP A 62 -2.94 5.68 25.06
N PHE A 63 -3.25 4.53 24.44
CA PHE A 63 -4.50 4.33 23.70
C PHE A 63 -5.47 3.37 24.42
N PRO A 64 -6.77 3.70 24.49
CA PRO A 64 -7.34 5.01 24.20
C PRO A 64 -7.08 6.00 25.34
N ASN A 65 -6.74 7.24 25.03
CA ASN A 65 -6.62 8.34 25.99
C ASN A 65 -7.99 8.97 26.30
N LYS A 66 -8.01 10.05 27.09
CA LYS A 66 -9.24 10.74 27.51
C LYS A 66 -10.05 11.34 26.35
N GLU A 67 -9.39 11.75 25.26
CA GLU A 67 -10.05 12.33 24.09
C GLU A 67 -10.64 11.26 23.17
N GLU A 68 -10.18 10.01 23.31
CA GLU A 68 -10.54 8.86 22.47
C GLU A 68 -11.63 7.98 23.12
N GLN A 69 -12.24 8.44 24.22
CA GLN A 69 -13.27 7.72 24.96
C GLN A 69 -14.54 8.57 25.14
N TYR A 70 -15.70 7.96 24.89
CA TYR A 70 -16.98 8.55 25.27
C TYR A 70 -17.28 8.25 26.75
N GLY A 71 -17.60 9.28 27.55
CA GLY A 71 -18.04 9.11 28.94
C GLY A 71 -16.97 9.34 30.03
N GLY A 72 -15.86 10.00 29.70
CA GLY A 72 -14.92 10.49 30.70
C GLY A 72 -15.55 11.61 31.54
N SER A 73 -15.91 11.29 32.78
CA SER A 73 -16.29 12.26 33.82
C SER A 73 -15.18 13.26 34.14
#